data_AF-A0A485BXW6-F1
#
_entry.id   AF-A0A485BXW6-F1
#
_cell.length_a   1.000
_cell.length_b   1.000
_cell.length_c   1.000
_cell.angle_alpha   90.00
_cell.angle_beta   90.00
_cell.angle_gamma   90.00
#
_symmetry.space_group_name_H-M   'P 1'
#
loop_
_entity.id
_entity.type
_entity.pdbx_description
1 polymer ?
#
loop_
_entity_poly.entity_id
_entity_poly.type
_entity_poly.pdbx_seq_one_letter_code
_entity_poly.pdbx_strand_id
1 'polypeptide(L)'
;MSFFTTDTAECQTVGGSRFFRSLEIKDYSPETATGLLDALLYAESEYVLTQSFTCMARDEAQKHIRLAEKRLTSADDDAISQREELIVLRDLLQSGHVSCGKYHFSLLVSSDSPEQVVKDANALAQPFADLGIMTTLSTLSLPAAYLAQLPGIYTLRPVWWPSAARTLPTWRACTIFILINETAIPGADAIAILKSPGGGGYYLNLHDSQSGRDDFNEKTPGNTAIIGKTGSGKTMLMTMMQQLMQKYRNPVTFSASATIQRFTTVYFDKDRAAEMAIRQMGGRYFRIRTGTPTGFNPFSLAPTRRNISFIKRLVRMLCGRNGKPLDPRDEERISAAVDTIMLDYPPEYRKFGITRLLEVLPEPPTTDARLNGLRIRLKQWAQGGEFGWVFDNEEDTFNISNIDNVGIGIPSSMIRLSVI
;
A
#
# COMPACT_ATOMS: atom_id res chain seq x y z
N MET A 1 8.03 42.85 -10.39
CA MET A 1 7.07 43.82 -10.96
C MET A 1 6.08 43.03 -11.79
N SER A 2 4.76 43.27 -11.68
CA SER A 2 3.76 42.50 -12.42
C SER A 2 3.14 43.32 -13.54
N PHE A 3 3.13 42.76 -14.75
CA PHE A 3 2.53 43.31 -15.97
C PHE A 3 1.34 42.45 -16.37
N PHE A 4 0.21 43.08 -16.71
CA PHE A 4 -1.01 42.37 -17.10
C PHE A 4 -1.32 42.68 -18.57
N THR A 5 -1.42 41.64 -19.41
CA THR A 5 -2.00 41.70 -20.76
C THR A 5 -3.48 41.27 -20.69
N THR A 6 -4.16 41.19 -21.84
CA THR A 6 -5.61 40.96 -21.89
C THR A 6 -6.07 39.69 -21.14
N ASP A 7 -5.30 38.61 -21.19
CA ASP A 7 -5.66 37.32 -20.59
C ASP A 7 -4.48 36.61 -19.87
N THR A 8 -3.31 37.24 -19.84
CA THR A 8 -2.07 36.68 -19.29
C THR A 8 -1.34 37.76 -18.48
N ALA A 9 -0.74 37.40 -17.35
CA ALA A 9 0.10 38.31 -16.59
C ALA A 9 1.53 37.79 -16.54
N GLU A 10 2.51 38.68 -16.41
CA GLU A 10 3.91 38.37 -16.16
C GLU A 10 4.33 39.00 -14.84
N CYS A 11 4.91 38.22 -13.92
CA CYS A 11 5.62 38.74 -12.75
C CYS A 11 7.11 38.55 -12.94
N GLN A 12 7.84 39.65 -12.98
CA GLN A 12 9.29 39.65 -13.01
C GLN A 12 9.86 39.62 -11.59
N THR A 13 10.65 38.59 -11.32
CA THR A 13 11.40 38.41 -10.08
C THR A 13 12.90 38.44 -10.37
N VAL A 14 13.74 38.50 -9.32
CA VAL A 14 15.21 38.45 -9.47
C VAL A 14 15.65 37.12 -10.10
N GLY A 15 14.87 36.04 -9.93
CA GLY A 15 15.16 34.71 -10.46
C GLY A 15 14.61 34.42 -11.87
N GLY A 16 13.88 35.37 -12.49
CA GLY A 16 13.27 35.20 -13.80
C GLY A 16 11.82 35.69 -13.90
N SER A 17 11.24 35.56 -15.08
CA SER A 17 9.83 35.89 -15.37
C SER A 17 8.94 34.68 -15.12
N ARG A 18 7.80 34.91 -14.46
CA ARG A 18 6.72 33.95 -14.24
C ARG A 18 5.47 34.44 -14.95
N PHE A 19 4.76 33.57 -15.66
CA PHE A 19 3.52 33.89 -16.36
C PHE A 19 2.31 33.31 -15.66
N PHE A 20 1.18 34.03 -15.69
CA PHE A 20 -0.05 33.66 -14.98
C PHE A 20 -1.27 33.79 -15.88
N ARG A 21 -2.22 32.88 -15.71
CA ARG A 21 -3.60 32.99 -16.20
C ARG A 21 -4.55 32.66 -15.07
N SER A 22 -5.75 33.23 -15.05
CA SER A 22 -6.76 32.88 -14.05
C SER A 22 -7.99 32.30 -14.73
N LEU A 23 -8.53 31.25 -14.14
CA LEU A 23 -9.83 30.69 -14.49
C LEU A 23 -10.85 31.05 -13.40
N GLU A 24 -12.00 31.51 -13.85
CA GLU A 24 -13.18 31.80 -13.04
C GLU A 24 -14.30 30.83 -13.44
N ILE A 25 -15.18 30.47 -12.51
CA ILE A 25 -16.37 29.70 -12.85
C ILE A 25 -17.37 30.66 -13.48
N LYS A 26 -17.84 30.40 -14.69
CA LYS A 26 -18.91 31.18 -15.33
C LYS A 26 -20.29 30.66 -14.94
N ASP A 27 -20.42 29.33 -14.88
CA ASP A 27 -21.66 28.66 -14.52
C ASP A 27 -21.36 27.41 -13.69
N TYR A 28 -22.22 27.16 -12.71
CA TYR A 28 -22.02 26.11 -11.72
C TYR A 28 -22.83 24.88 -12.10
N SER A 29 -22.33 23.69 -11.73
CA SER A 29 -23.08 22.45 -11.86
C SER A 29 -24.39 22.52 -11.07
N PRO A 30 -25.50 21.97 -11.60
CA PRO A 30 -26.78 21.88 -10.88
C PRO A 30 -26.68 20.99 -9.63
N GLU A 31 -25.76 20.03 -9.64
CA GLU A 31 -25.50 19.14 -8.50
C GLU A 31 -24.11 19.36 -7.92
N THR A 32 -24.00 19.28 -6.59
CA THR A 32 -22.72 19.36 -5.89
C THR A 32 -22.51 18.14 -5.01
N ALA A 33 -21.34 17.53 -5.09
CA ALA A 33 -20.96 16.37 -4.29
C ALA A 33 -19.62 16.60 -3.59
N THR A 34 -19.36 15.86 -2.51
CA THR A 34 -18.05 15.88 -1.85
C THR A 34 -16.97 15.38 -2.80
N GLY A 35 -15.82 16.07 -2.84
CA GLY A 35 -14.70 15.72 -3.73
C GLY A 35 -14.82 16.29 -5.15
N LEU A 36 -15.76 17.21 -5.39
CA LEU A 36 -16.00 17.83 -6.69
C LEU A 36 -14.73 18.44 -7.32
N LEU A 37 -13.80 18.95 -6.49
CA LEU A 37 -12.55 19.55 -6.96
C LEU A 37 -11.33 18.63 -6.85
N ASP A 38 -11.50 17.35 -6.51
CA ASP A 38 -10.39 16.41 -6.30
C ASP A 38 -9.58 16.18 -7.58
N ALA A 39 -10.18 16.37 -8.76
CA ALA A 39 -9.47 16.30 -10.04
C ALA A 39 -8.28 17.26 -10.12
N LEU A 40 -8.36 18.42 -9.43
CA LEU A 40 -7.25 19.37 -9.36
C LEU A 40 -6.02 18.80 -8.64
N LEU A 41 -6.19 17.82 -7.75
CA LEU A 41 -5.09 17.18 -7.03
C LEU A 41 -4.20 16.31 -7.94
N TYR A 42 -4.72 15.92 -9.10
CA TYR A 42 -4.00 15.13 -10.10
C TYR A 42 -3.37 15.98 -11.21
N ALA A 43 -3.59 17.30 -11.19
CA ALA A 43 -3.05 18.17 -12.21
C ALA A 43 -1.53 18.32 -12.07
N GLU A 44 -0.83 18.26 -13.20
CA GLU A 44 0.63 18.43 -13.26
C GLU A 44 1.07 19.90 -13.34
N SER A 45 0.12 20.84 -13.32
CA SER A 45 0.36 22.28 -13.44
C SER A 45 0.46 22.95 -12.07
N GLU A 46 1.26 24.02 -11.96
CA GLU A 46 1.30 24.86 -10.77
C GLU A 46 0.09 25.81 -10.75
N TYR A 47 -0.71 25.77 -9.69
CA TYR A 47 -1.87 26.66 -9.53
C TYR A 47 -2.12 27.08 -8.09
N VAL A 48 -2.83 28.19 -7.92
CA VAL A 48 -3.36 28.69 -6.64
C VAL A 48 -4.88 28.73 -6.74
N LEU A 49 -5.54 27.86 -5.97
CA LEU A 49 -6.99 27.89 -5.80
C LEU A 49 -7.36 28.87 -4.69
N THR A 50 -8.10 29.92 -5.03
CA THR A 50 -8.62 30.90 -4.06
C THR A 50 -10.12 30.79 -3.95
N GLN A 51 -10.58 30.49 -2.74
CA GLN A 51 -11.99 30.43 -2.40
C GLN A 51 -12.28 31.35 -1.23
N SER A 52 -13.39 32.06 -1.31
CA SER A 52 -13.82 32.91 -0.22
C SER A 52 -15.34 32.98 -0.14
N PHE A 53 -15.85 33.10 1.08
CA PHE A 53 -17.27 33.24 1.34
C PHE A 53 -17.50 34.39 2.31
N THR A 54 -18.34 35.35 1.92
CA THR A 54 -18.75 36.46 2.78
C THR A 54 -20.24 36.33 3.06
N CYS A 55 -20.61 36.12 4.33
CA CYS A 55 -22.02 36.06 4.72
C CYS A 55 -22.75 37.35 4.34
N MET A 56 -23.94 37.21 3.76
CA MET A 56 -24.84 38.34 3.47
C MET A 56 -25.76 38.60 4.66
N ALA A 57 -26.27 39.83 4.75
CA ALA A 57 -27.40 40.11 5.63
C ALA A 57 -28.63 39.34 5.15
N ARG A 58 -29.52 38.99 6.08
CA ARG A 58 -30.70 38.15 5.78
C ARG A 58 -31.65 38.81 4.78
N ASP A 59 -31.81 40.12 4.85
CA ASP A 59 -32.65 40.88 3.92
C ASP A 59 -32.04 40.94 2.51
N GLU A 60 -30.71 41.08 2.40
CA GLU A 60 -29.95 41.02 1.15
C GLU A 60 -30.11 39.64 0.49
N ALA A 61 -29.89 38.57 1.25
CA ALA A 61 -30.07 37.19 0.78
C ALA A 61 -31.51 36.93 0.30
N GLN A 62 -32.52 37.43 1.03
CA GLN A 62 -33.92 37.29 0.65
C GLN A 62 -34.24 38.02 -0.66
N LYS A 63 -33.64 39.20 -0.90
CA LYS A 63 -33.80 39.94 -2.16
C LYS A 63 -33.22 39.13 -3.34
N HIS A 64 -32.04 38.53 -3.18
CA HIS A 64 -31.43 37.69 -4.21
C HIS A 64 -32.28 36.45 -4.54
N ILE A 65 -32.78 35.73 -3.52
CA ILE A 65 -33.63 34.54 -3.72
C ILE A 65 -34.92 34.92 -4.45
N ARG A 66 -35.61 36.00 -4.03
CA ARG A 66 -36.83 36.47 -4.69
C ARG A 66 -36.60 36.90 -6.13
N LEU A 67 -35.44 37.49 -6.43
CA LEU A 67 -35.09 37.87 -7.80
C LEU A 67 -34.86 36.63 -8.67
N ALA A 68 -34.18 35.60 -8.15
CA ALA A 68 -33.98 34.33 -8.84
C ALA A 68 -35.33 33.62 -9.11
N GLU A 69 -36.20 33.54 -8.10
CA GLU A 69 -37.56 32.98 -8.20
C GLU A 69 -38.39 33.70 -9.28
N LYS A 70 -38.33 35.04 -9.32
CA LYS A 70 -39.01 35.84 -10.34
C LYS A 70 -38.47 35.58 -11.75
N ARG A 71 -37.14 35.48 -11.92
CA ARG A 71 -36.52 35.21 -13.21
C ARG A 71 -36.95 33.87 -13.79
N LEU A 72 -36.94 32.82 -12.96
CA LEU A 72 -37.42 31.49 -13.35
C LEU A 72 -38.91 31.48 -13.68
N THR A 73 -39.72 32.25 -12.94
CA THR A 73 -41.16 32.37 -13.22
C THR A 73 -41.45 33.15 -14.50
N SER A 74 -40.66 34.19 -14.81
CA SER A 74 -40.85 35.01 -16.01
C SER A 74 -40.33 34.39 -17.30
N ALA A 75 -39.42 33.41 -17.20
CA ALA A 75 -38.82 32.75 -18.35
C ALA A 75 -39.68 31.61 -18.94
N ASP A 76 -40.83 31.29 -18.31
CA ASP A 76 -41.67 30.11 -18.61
C ASP A 76 -40.85 28.82 -18.77
N ASP A 77 -39.81 28.71 -17.93
CA ASP A 77 -38.77 27.70 -18.00
C ASP A 77 -39.21 26.42 -17.26
N ASP A 78 -38.94 25.24 -17.83
CA ASP A 78 -39.34 23.91 -17.31
C ASP A 78 -38.63 23.51 -15.98
N ALA A 79 -37.96 24.45 -15.33
CA ALA A 79 -37.17 24.27 -14.10
C ALA A 79 -38.02 24.25 -12.81
N ILE A 80 -39.07 23.42 -12.77
CA ILE A 80 -40.00 23.30 -11.62
C ILE A 80 -39.24 22.97 -10.32
N SER A 81 -38.32 22.00 -10.36
CA SER A 81 -37.56 21.55 -9.19
C SER A 81 -36.68 22.65 -8.59
N GLN A 82 -36.01 23.46 -9.41
CA GLN A 82 -35.18 24.57 -8.92
C GLN A 82 -36.02 25.66 -8.23
N ARG A 83 -37.25 25.88 -8.70
CA ARG A 83 -38.18 26.81 -8.06
C ARG A 83 -38.61 26.33 -6.68
N GLU A 84 -38.92 25.04 -6.55
CA GLU A 84 -39.24 24.42 -5.26
C GLU A 84 -38.06 24.53 -4.28
N GLU A 85 -36.84 24.26 -4.74
CA GLU A 85 -35.62 24.42 -3.95
C GLU A 85 -35.42 25.86 -3.45
N LEU A 86 -35.68 26.87 -4.30
CA LEU A 86 -35.60 28.28 -3.89
C LEU A 86 -36.65 28.64 -2.83
N ILE A 87 -37.87 28.07 -2.92
CA ILE A 87 -38.91 28.26 -1.91
C ILE A 87 -38.47 27.67 -0.57
N VAL A 88 -37.94 26.44 -0.58
CA VAL A 88 -37.40 25.77 0.61
C VAL A 88 -36.22 26.56 1.19
N LEU A 89 -35.27 26.98 0.36
CA LEU A 89 -34.12 27.78 0.80
C LEU A 89 -34.56 29.10 1.44
N ARG A 90 -35.58 29.77 0.87
CA ARG A 90 -36.16 31.00 1.43
C ARG A 90 -36.75 30.78 2.81
N ASP A 91 -37.40 29.64 3.03
CA ASP A 91 -38.02 29.28 4.31
C ASP A 91 -36.98 28.89 5.36
N LEU A 92 -35.95 28.16 4.96
CA LEU A 92 -34.79 27.84 5.81
C LEU A 92 -33.99 29.08 6.22
N LEU A 93 -33.84 30.05 5.30
CA LEU A 93 -33.23 31.35 5.60
C LEU A 93 -34.09 32.15 6.59
N GLN A 94 -35.42 32.06 6.47
CA GLN A 94 -36.33 32.77 7.37
C GLN A 94 -36.41 32.16 8.78
N SER A 95 -36.34 30.84 8.87
CA SER A 95 -36.31 30.13 10.14
C SER A 95 -34.92 30.13 10.80
N GLY A 96 -33.89 30.65 10.12
CA GLY A 96 -32.53 30.75 10.66
C GLY A 96 -31.72 29.46 10.58
N HIS A 97 -32.20 28.44 9.87
CA HIS A 97 -31.52 27.16 9.71
C HIS A 97 -30.38 27.21 8.66
N VAL A 98 -30.40 28.20 7.76
CA VAL A 98 -29.39 28.39 6.72
C VAL A 98 -28.98 29.86 6.65
N SER A 99 -27.69 30.13 6.43
CA SER A 99 -27.18 31.42 6.02
C SER A 99 -26.78 31.41 4.54
N CYS A 100 -26.89 32.55 3.87
CA CYS A 100 -26.44 32.75 2.51
C CYS A 100 -25.30 33.77 2.46
N GLY A 101 -24.48 33.70 1.41
CA GLY A 101 -23.33 34.59 1.26
C GLY A 101 -22.86 34.71 -0.17
N LYS A 102 -21.85 35.56 -0.36
CA LYS A 102 -21.14 35.78 -1.62
C LYS A 102 -19.99 34.79 -1.68
N TYR A 103 -20.11 33.79 -2.53
CA TYR A 103 -19.03 32.86 -2.85
C TYR A 103 -18.20 33.40 -4.01
N HIS A 104 -16.88 33.34 -3.86
CA HIS A 104 -15.91 33.71 -4.88
C HIS A 104 -14.92 32.57 -5.07
N PHE A 105 -14.63 32.29 -6.33
CA PHE A 105 -13.71 31.27 -6.80
C PHE A 105 -12.78 31.89 -7.86
N SER A 106 -11.48 31.66 -7.73
CA SER A 106 -10.51 31.88 -8.81
C SER A 106 -9.41 30.82 -8.74
N LEU A 107 -8.96 30.39 -9.91
CA LEU A 107 -7.88 29.42 -10.06
C LEU A 107 -6.76 30.07 -10.88
N LEU A 108 -5.73 30.57 -10.19
CA LEU A 108 -4.58 31.20 -10.84
C LEU A 108 -3.57 30.12 -11.22
N VAL A 109 -3.36 29.90 -12.51
CA VAL A 109 -2.38 28.97 -13.07
C VAL A 109 -1.09 29.73 -13.36
N SER A 110 0.06 29.14 -13.02
CA SER A 110 1.37 29.75 -13.22
C SER A 110 2.34 28.83 -13.97
N SER A 111 3.21 29.40 -14.79
CA SER A 111 4.27 28.69 -15.49
C SER A 111 5.47 29.60 -15.79
N ASP A 112 6.60 29.02 -16.19
CA ASP A 112 7.80 29.76 -16.56
C ASP A 112 7.80 30.21 -18.04
N SER A 113 6.86 29.71 -18.86
CA SER A 113 6.66 30.11 -20.28
C SER A 113 5.22 30.57 -20.55
N PRO A 114 5.04 31.58 -21.41
CA PRO A 114 3.71 32.07 -21.79
C PRO A 114 2.91 31.03 -22.59
N GLU A 115 3.56 30.22 -23.41
CA GLU A 115 2.90 29.13 -24.16
C GLU A 115 2.46 28.01 -23.20
N GLN A 116 3.29 27.68 -22.21
CA GLN A 116 3.00 26.62 -21.26
C GLN A 116 1.83 26.98 -20.33
N VAL A 117 1.76 28.23 -19.84
CA VAL A 117 0.63 28.66 -18.98
C VAL A 117 -0.72 28.62 -19.72
N VAL A 118 -0.74 28.87 -21.03
CA VAL A 118 -1.94 28.72 -21.87
C VAL A 118 -2.39 27.26 -21.90
N LYS A 119 -1.44 26.35 -22.14
CA LYS A 119 -1.70 24.91 -22.21
C LYS A 119 -2.19 24.37 -20.86
N ASP A 120 -1.53 24.77 -19.77
CA ASP A 120 -1.87 24.36 -18.40
C ASP A 120 -3.25 24.85 -17.99
N ALA A 121 -3.60 26.11 -18.29
CA ALA A 121 -4.94 26.64 -18.02
C ALA A 121 -6.03 25.87 -18.79
N ASN A 122 -5.80 25.58 -20.08
CA ASN A 122 -6.77 24.80 -20.86
C ASN A 122 -6.91 23.37 -20.33
N ALA A 123 -5.81 22.73 -19.91
CA ALA A 123 -5.83 21.41 -19.31
C ALA A 123 -6.59 21.39 -17.98
N LEU A 124 -6.41 22.41 -17.14
CA LEU A 124 -7.13 22.57 -15.86
C LEU A 124 -8.60 22.93 -16.04
N ALA A 125 -9.00 23.52 -17.16
CA ALA A 125 -10.41 23.81 -17.46
C ALA A 125 -11.21 22.55 -17.81
N GLN A 126 -10.58 21.51 -18.37
CA GLN A 126 -11.24 20.31 -18.86
C GLN A 126 -11.95 19.50 -17.74
N PRO A 127 -11.34 19.24 -16.57
CA PRO A 127 -12.03 18.56 -15.47
C PRO A 127 -13.29 19.27 -15.00
N PHE A 128 -13.33 20.62 -15.03
CA PHE A 128 -14.53 21.36 -14.70
C PHE A 128 -15.65 21.11 -15.71
N ALA A 129 -15.32 21.09 -17.01
CA ALA A 129 -16.28 20.82 -18.06
C ALA A 129 -16.89 19.41 -17.93
N ASP A 130 -16.07 18.40 -17.60
CA ASP A 130 -16.53 17.03 -17.38
C ASP A 130 -17.49 16.92 -16.17
N LEU A 131 -17.37 17.84 -15.21
CA LEU A 131 -18.24 17.99 -14.04
C LEU A 131 -19.45 18.91 -14.28
N GLY A 132 -19.67 19.37 -15.51
CA GLY A 132 -20.75 20.30 -15.84
C GLY A 132 -20.54 21.73 -15.34
N ILE A 133 -19.32 22.08 -14.93
CA ILE A 133 -18.93 23.43 -14.49
C ILE A 133 -18.30 24.15 -15.67
N MET A 134 -18.92 25.26 -16.09
CA MET A 134 -18.34 26.10 -17.14
C MET A 134 -17.32 27.05 -16.53
N THR A 135 -16.08 27.02 -17.03
CA THR A 135 -15.03 27.98 -16.64
C THR A 135 -14.78 28.99 -17.76
N THR A 136 -14.28 30.18 -17.38
CA THR A 136 -13.87 31.24 -18.30
C THR A 136 -12.53 31.81 -17.86
N LEU A 137 -11.75 32.32 -18.81
CA LEU A 137 -10.52 33.04 -18.50
C LEU A 137 -10.85 34.41 -17.89
N SER A 138 -10.15 34.76 -16.81
CA SER A 138 -10.12 36.12 -16.27
C SER A 138 -9.37 37.01 -17.26
N THR A 139 -10.06 38.02 -17.78
CA THR A 139 -9.44 39.02 -18.66
C THR A 139 -9.28 40.34 -17.91
N LEU A 140 -10.29 41.21 -17.96
CA LEU A 140 -10.33 42.46 -17.21
C LEU A 140 -10.25 42.24 -15.68
N SER A 141 -10.70 41.08 -15.21
CA SER A 141 -10.68 40.69 -13.80
C SER A 141 -9.33 40.12 -13.34
N LEU A 142 -8.37 39.86 -14.23
CA LEU A 142 -7.12 39.18 -13.90
C LEU A 142 -6.32 39.84 -12.76
N PRO A 143 -6.16 41.18 -12.70
CA PRO A 143 -5.49 41.82 -11.57
C PRO A 143 -6.26 41.64 -10.25
N ALA A 144 -7.59 41.64 -10.30
CA ALA A 144 -8.43 41.42 -9.11
C ALA A 144 -8.33 39.96 -8.65
N ALA A 145 -8.41 38.98 -9.57
CA ALA A 145 -8.22 37.56 -9.27
C ALA A 145 -6.84 37.28 -8.63
N TYR A 146 -5.80 37.95 -9.12
CA TYR A 146 -4.46 37.87 -8.53
C TYR A 146 -4.42 38.41 -7.10
N LEU A 147 -4.96 39.62 -6.88
CA LEU A 147 -4.94 40.25 -5.56
C LEU A 147 -5.88 39.57 -4.55
N ALA A 148 -6.96 38.94 -5.01
CA ALA A 148 -7.92 38.24 -4.16
C ALA A 148 -7.31 37.07 -3.37
N GLN A 149 -6.14 36.56 -3.80
CA GLN A 149 -5.35 35.55 -3.08
C GLN A 149 -4.83 36.06 -1.73
N LEU A 150 -4.62 37.37 -1.61
CA LEU A 150 -4.04 37.95 -0.40
C LEU A 150 -5.10 38.05 0.71
N PRO A 151 -4.74 37.69 1.95
CA PRO A 151 -5.66 37.78 3.08
C PRO A 151 -6.11 39.24 3.28
N GLY A 152 -7.40 39.42 3.59
CA GLY A 152 -7.97 40.75 3.84
C GLY A 152 -8.48 41.49 2.60
N ILE A 153 -8.23 41.00 1.38
CA ILE A 153 -8.72 41.63 0.15
C ILE A 153 -10.12 41.10 -0.19
N TYR A 154 -11.14 41.70 0.43
CA TYR A 154 -12.54 41.37 0.19
C TYR A 154 -13.16 42.15 -0.97
N THR A 155 -12.61 43.32 -1.29
CA THR A 155 -13.15 44.29 -2.26
C THR A 155 -12.81 43.95 -3.71
N LEU A 156 -11.70 43.24 -3.95
CA LEU A 156 -11.21 42.89 -5.28
C LEU A 156 -11.47 41.42 -5.60
N ARG A 157 -12.71 40.96 -5.39
CA ARG A 157 -13.14 39.61 -5.73
C ARG A 157 -13.93 39.64 -7.03
N PRO A 158 -13.32 39.22 -8.16
CA PRO A 158 -14.05 39.17 -9.41
C PRO A 158 -15.15 38.13 -9.31
N VAL A 159 -16.31 38.44 -9.92
CA VAL A 159 -17.49 37.59 -10.07
C VAL A 159 -17.82 36.72 -8.83
N TRP A 160 -18.83 37.15 -8.07
CA TRP A 160 -19.31 36.40 -6.92
C TRP A 160 -20.73 35.86 -7.17
N TRP A 161 -21.04 34.72 -6.57
CA TRP A 161 -22.35 34.10 -6.64
C TRP A 161 -23.02 34.08 -5.26
N PRO A 162 -24.30 34.47 -5.17
CA PRO A 162 -25.12 34.18 -4.00
C PRO A 162 -25.25 32.67 -3.83
N SER A 163 -24.76 32.12 -2.72
CA SER A 163 -24.88 30.69 -2.42
C SER A 163 -25.25 30.45 -0.96
N ALA A 164 -25.89 29.31 -0.70
CA ALA A 164 -26.17 28.86 0.66
C ALA A 164 -24.87 28.35 1.31
N ALA A 165 -24.62 28.71 2.56
CA ALA A 165 -23.40 28.30 3.26
C ALA A 165 -23.23 26.77 3.37
N ARG A 166 -24.34 26.02 3.30
CA ARG A 166 -24.33 24.55 3.37
C ARG A 166 -23.71 23.87 2.14
N THR A 167 -23.62 24.54 0.99
CA THR A 167 -22.94 23.98 -0.20
C THR A 167 -21.43 24.19 -0.15
N LEU A 168 -20.91 25.07 0.71
CA LEU A 168 -19.47 25.34 0.76
C LEU A 168 -18.59 24.11 0.99
N PRO A 169 -18.92 23.15 1.88
CA PRO A 169 -18.08 21.98 2.10
C PRO A 169 -17.86 21.12 0.85
N THR A 170 -18.82 21.05 -0.08
CA THR A 170 -18.68 20.29 -1.33
C THR A 170 -17.75 20.99 -2.32
N TRP A 171 -17.64 22.32 -2.24
CA TRP A 171 -16.74 23.13 -3.06
C TRP A 171 -15.31 23.21 -2.52
N ARG A 172 -15.01 22.71 -1.32
CA ARG A 172 -13.64 22.76 -0.79
C ARG A 172 -12.79 21.62 -1.37
N ALA A 173 -11.66 21.97 -1.97
CA ALA A 173 -10.61 21.01 -2.35
C ALA A 173 -9.80 20.55 -1.12
N CYS A 174 -10.47 20.04 -0.08
CA CYS A 174 -9.83 19.65 1.18
C CYS A 174 -9.65 18.14 1.35
N THR A 175 -9.90 17.34 0.32
CA THR A 175 -9.47 15.93 0.29
C THR A 175 -7.95 15.88 0.07
N ILE A 176 -7.17 16.46 0.99
CA ILE A 176 -5.72 16.31 0.96
C ILE A 176 -5.46 14.80 1.01
N PHE A 177 -4.74 14.28 0.01
CA PHE A 177 -4.20 12.93 0.07
C PHE A 177 -3.55 12.80 1.45
N ILE A 178 -4.12 11.95 2.32
CA ILE A 178 -3.57 11.71 3.64
C ILE A 178 -2.11 11.33 3.39
N LEU A 179 -1.20 12.23 3.73
CA LEU A 179 0.23 11.98 3.77
C LEU A 179 0.39 10.97 4.89
N ILE A 180 0.43 9.69 4.53
CA ILE A 180 0.61 8.62 5.50
C ILE A 180 2.02 8.80 6.06
N ASN A 181 2.04 9.33 7.29
CA ASN A 181 3.12 9.46 8.27
C ASN A 181 4.58 9.37 7.75
N GLU A 182 5.31 10.47 7.95
CA GLU A 182 6.76 10.54 7.74
C GLU A 182 7.57 9.78 8.82
N THR A 183 6.99 9.39 9.97
CA THR A 183 7.81 9.12 11.16
C THR A 183 7.46 7.93 12.07
N ALA A 184 6.57 7.00 11.71
CA ALA A 184 6.29 5.91 12.65
C ALA A 184 5.96 4.58 11.98
N ILE A 185 7.02 3.81 11.71
CA ILE A 185 6.91 2.40 11.36
C ILE A 185 7.46 1.60 12.54
N PRO A 186 6.84 0.46 12.87
CA PRO A 186 7.43 -0.50 13.80
C PRO A 186 8.79 -0.99 13.29
N GLY A 187 9.85 -0.33 13.77
CA GLY A 187 11.23 -0.76 13.58
C GLY A 187 12.13 0.10 12.67
N ALA A 188 11.73 1.30 12.19
CA ALA A 188 12.57 2.41 11.68
C ALA A 188 11.88 3.22 10.53
N ASP A 189 12.63 3.73 9.55
CA ASP A 189 12.13 4.58 8.44
C ASP A 189 11.38 3.79 7.36
N ALA A 190 10.58 4.44 6.51
CA ALA A 190 9.89 3.82 5.35
C ALA A 190 10.77 3.02 4.42
N ILE A 191 10.30 1.88 3.90
CA ILE A 191 11.08 1.02 2.99
C ILE A 191 11.50 1.82 1.75
N ALA A 192 10.55 2.56 1.18
CA ALA A 192 10.73 3.45 0.05
C ALA A 192 9.77 4.63 0.14
N ILE A 193 10.10 5.74 -0.52
CA ILE A 193 9.14 6.81 -0.82
C ILE A 193 8.73 6.63 -2.29
N LEU A 194 7.46 6.33 -2.52
CA LEU A 194 6.87 6.18 -3.85
C LEU A 194 6.07 7.43 -4.20
N LYS A 195 5.81 7.66 -5.49
CA LYS A 195 4.95 8.77 -5.93
C LYS A 195 3.48 8.34 -5.85
N SER A 196 2.65 9.08 -5.12
CA SER A 196 1.21 8.90 -5.14
C SER A 196 0.63 9.44 -6.45
N PRO A 197 -0.58 9.02 -6.86
CA PRO A 197 -1.25 9.58 -8.04
C PRO A 197 -1.38 11.11 -8.04
N GLY A 198 -1.54 11.73 -6.87
CA GLY A 198 -1.58 13.19 -6.72
C GLY A 198 -0.20 13.85 -6.58
N GLY A 199 0.88 13.14 -6.91
CA GLY A 199 2.25 13.67 -6.87
C GLY A 199 2.91 13.72 -5.49
N GLY A 200 2.15 13.52 -4.41
CA GLY A 200 2.68 13.44 -3.05
C GLY A 200 3.55 12.21 -2.79
N GLY A 201 4.37 12.26 -1.73
CA GLY A 201 5.15 11.10 -1.29
C GLY A 201 4.27 10.07 -0.57
N TYR A 202 4.36 8.81 -1.00
CA TYR A 202 3.81 7.64 -0.32
C TYR A 202 4.93 6.87 0.38
N TYR A 203 4.93 6.90 1.70
CA TYR A 203 5.91 6.20 2.54
C TYR A 203 5.54 4.71 2.63
N LEU A 204 6.18 3.89 1.81
CA LEU A 204 5.90 2.45 1.73
C LEU A 204 6.31 1.75 3.03
N ASN A 205 5.32 1.11 3.66
CA ASN A 205 5.47 0.20 4.78
C ASN A 205 4.70 -1.09 4.50
N LEU A 206 5.23 -2.24 4.93
CA LEU A 206 4.55 -3.54 4.83
C LEU A 206 3.78 -3.90 6.11
N HIS A 207 4.06 -3.19 7.21
CA HIS A 207 3.38 -3.35 8.49
C HIS A 207 2.12 -2.48 8.56
N ASP A 208 1.09 -3.03 9.19
CA ASP A 208 -0.17 -2.35 9.46
C ASP A 208 0.03 -1.32 10.60
N SER A 209 0.54 -0.14 10.24
CA SER A 209 0.75 0.99 11.15
C SER A 209 -0.42 1.97 11.08
N GLN A 210 -0.88 2.46 12.24
CA GLN A 210 -2.00 3.41 12.28
C GLN A 210 -1.53 4.85 12.06
N SER A 211 -2.28 5.61 11.26
CA SER A 211 -2.00 7.03 11.02
C SER A 211 -2.08 7.82 12.32
N GLY A 212 -1.08 8.66 12.58
CA GLY A 212 -1.00 9.52 13.78
C GLY A 212 -0.58 8.81 15.07
N ARG A 213 -0.23 7.51 15.02
CA ARG A 213 0.30 6.76 16.17
C ARG A 213 1.79 6.47 15.97
N ASP A 214 2.56 6.57 17.05
CA ASP A 214 3.92 6.04 17.09
C ASP A 214 3.87 4.52 17.36
N ASP A 215 4.10 3.73 16.32
CA ASP A 215 4.17 2.27 16.38
C ASP A 215 5.63 1.78 16.50
N PHE A 216 6.60 2.63 16.82
CA PHE A 216 7.99 2.19 16.98
C PHE A 216 8.10 1.08 18.04
N ASN A 217 8.78 -0.01 17.69
CA ASN A 217 8.93 -1.22 18.51
C ASN A 217 7.63 -2.01 18.78
N GLU A 218 6.50 -1.62 18.18
CA GLU A 218 5.28 -2.42 18.19
C GLU A 218 5.40 -3.63 17.25
N LYS A 219 4.67 -4.70 17.53
CA LYS A 219 4.69 -5.92 16.71
C LYS A 219 3.44 -6.02 15.83
N THR A 220 3.22 -5.00 15.00
CA THR A 220 2.05 -5.00 14.11
C THR A 220 2.21 -6.04 12.99
N PRO A 221 1.12 -6.68 12.55
CA PRO A 221 1.15 -7.63 11.44
C PRO A 221 1.69 -6.97 10.15
N GLY A 222 2.49 -7.71 9.36
CA GLY A 222 3.16 -7.19 8.16
C GLY A 222 2.95 -8.02 6.90
N ASN A 223 1.74 -8.55 6.72
CA ASN A 223 1.45 -9.44 5.60
C ASN A 223 1.18 -8.63 4.32
N THR A 224 1.94 -8.91 3.25
CA THR A 224 1.75 -8.25 1.94
C THR A 224 1.59 -9.29 0.83
N ALA A 225 0.63 -9.05 -0.07
CA ALA A 225 0.40 -9.86 -1.26
C ALA A 225 0.73 -9.07 -2.53
N ILE A 226 1.58 -9.64 -3.40
CA ILE A 226 1.95 -9.05 -4.70
C ILE A 226 1.35 -9.93 -5.80
N ILE A 227 0.37 -9.39 -6.52
CA ILE A 227 -0.41 -10.12 -7.52
C ILE A 227 -0.21 -9.47 -8.88
N GLY A 228 -0.07 -10.29 -9.93
CA GLY A 228 0.16 -9.82 -11.29
C GLY A 228 0.43 -10.97 -12.25
N LYS A 229 0.34 -10.71 -13.55
CA LYS A 229 0.63 -11.69 -14.61
C LYS A 229 2.12 -12.05 -14.66
N THR A 230 2.48 -13.15 -15.28
CA THR A 230 3.89 -13.48 -15.56
C THR A 230 4.52 -12.35 -16.39
N GLY A 231 5.72 -11.92 -16.03
CA GLY A 231 6.40 -10.80 -16.68
C GLY A 231 6.04 -9.40 -16.16
N SER A 232 5.07 -9.26 -15.24
CA SER A 232 4.68 -7.94 -14.70
C SER A 232 5.63 -7.35 -13.66
N GLY A 233 6.83 -7.94 -13.46
CA GLY A 233 7.82 -7.44 -12.50
C GLY A 233 7.65 -7.86 -11.04
N LYS A 234 6.77 -8.82 -10.70
CA LYS A 234 6.55 -9.27 -9.30
C LYS A 234 7.84 -9.60 -8.54
N THR A 235 8.68 -10.45 -9.12
CA THR A 235 9.95 -10.87 -8.51
C THR A 235 10.90 -9.70 -8.34
N MET A 236 10.93 -8.79 -9.31
CA MET A 236 11.75 -7.57 -9.26
C MET A 236 11.28 -6.68 -8.09
N LEU A 237 9.97 -6.46 -7.95
CA LEU A 237 9.41 -5.67 -6.85
C LEU A 237 9.71 -6.30 -5.48
N MET A 238 9.51 -7.61 -5.33
CA MET A 238 9.83 -8.35 -4.10
C MET A 238 11.32 -8.23 -3.74
N THR A 239 12.21 -8.39 -4.73
CA THR A 239 13.66 -8.32 -4.54
C THR A 239 14.10 -6.89 -4.22
N MET A 240 13.51 -5.89 -4.86
CA MET A 240 13.74 -4.47 -4.58
C MET A 240 13.36 -4.14 -3.14
N MET A 241 12.17 -4.54 -2.69
CA MET A 241 11.74 -4.36 -1.30
C MET A 241 12.74 -5.03 -0.34
N GLN A 242 13.14 -6.27 -0.60
CA GLN A 242 14.13 -6.97 0.23
C GLN A 242 15.46 -6.22 0.33
N GLN A 243 15.95 -5.68 -0.78
CA GLN A 243 17.18 -4.89 -0.82
C GLN A 243 17.07 -3.58 -0.05
N LEU A 244 15.96 -2.86 -0.21
CA LEU A 244 15.73 -1.60 0.52
C LEU A 244 15.61 -1.83 2.02
N MET A 245 14.98 -2.93 2.44
CA MET A 245 14.89 -3.32 3.84
C MET A 245 16.24 -3.67 4.48
N GLN A 246 17.33 -3.84 3.70
CA GLN A 246 18.65 -4.11 4.27
C GLN A 246 19.19 -2.97 5.14
N LYS A 247 18.66 -1.75 4.98
CA LYS A 247 18.99 -0.64 5.88
C LYS A 247 18.66 -0.92 7.35
N TYR A 248 17.67 -1.78 7.61
CA TYR A 248 17.29 -2.21 8.96
C TYR A 248 18.25 -3.24 9.58
N ARG A 249 19.35 -3.58 8.91
CA ARG A 249 20.40 -4.42 9.50
C ARG A 249 21.28 -3.67 10.49
N ASN A 250 21.27 -2.33 10.45
CA ASN A 250 22.04 -1.53 11.38
C ASN A 250 21.44 -1.64 12.79
N PRO A 251 22.20 -2.03 13.84
CA PRO A 251 21.68 -2.11 15.20
C PRO A 251 20.98 -0.84 15.70
N VAL A 252 21.36 0.33 15.18
CA VAL A 252 20.74 1.63 15.50
C VAL A 252 19.27 1.72 15.08
N THR A 253 18.82 0.92 14.10
CA THR A 253 17.41 0.90 13.68
C THR A 253 16.51 0.14 14.66
N PHE A 254 17.08 -0.64 15.58
CA PHE A 254 16.33 -1.38 16.57
C PHE A 254 16.13 -0.56 17.85
N SER A 255 15.01 -0.80 18.53
CA SER A 255 14.81 -0.29 19.88
C SER A 255 15.95 -0.73 20.81
N ALA A 256 16.32 0.14 21.75
CA ALA A 256 17.28 -0.19 22.81
C ALA A 256 16.80 -1.38 23.68
N SER A 257 15.50 -1.65 23.73
CA SER A 257 14.92 -2.78 24.45
C SER A 257 14.89 -4.09 23.65
N ALA A 258 15.26 -4.07 22.36
CA ALA A 258 15.18 -5.25 21.51
C ALA A 258 16.22 -6.29 21.90
N THR A 259 15.78 -7.48 22.30
CA THR A 259 16.68 -8.59 22.68
C THR A 259 17.52 -9.09 21.50
N ILE A 260 16.99 -8.98 20.29
CA ILE A 260 17.65 -9.41 19.05
C ILE A 260 17.64 -8.21 18.09
N GLN A 261 18.81 -7.61 17.88
CA GLN A 261 19.02 -6.50 16.96
C GLN A 261 19.54 -7.02 15.61
N ARG A 262 18.76 -7.91 15.00
CA ARG A 262 19.16 -8.64 13.79
C ARG A 262 18.00 -8.78 12.82
N PHE A 263 18.13 -8.15 11.66
CA PHE A 263 17.17 -8.30 10.56
C PHE A 263 17.54 -9.51 9.71
N THR A 264 16.62 -10.46 9.56
CA THR A 264 16.83 -11.68 8.77
C THR A 264 15.78 -11.78 7.68
N THR A 265 16.21 -12.07 6.45
CA THR A 265 15.31 -12.31 5.31
C THR A 265 15.48 -13.73 4.78
N VAL A 266 14.35 -14.37 4.50
CA VAL A 266 14.30 -15.69 3.87
C VAL A 266 13.51 -15.58 2.57
N TYR A 267 14.14 -15.95 1.47
CA TYR A 267 13.58 -15.85 0.13
C TYR A 267 13.42 -17.24 -0.49
N PHE A 268 12.18 -17.67 -0.68
CA PHE A 268 11.87 -18.90 -1.43
C PHE A 268 11.79 -18.56 -2.92
N ASP A 269 12.82 -18.97 -3.66
CA ASP A 269 13.03 -18.58 -5.04
C ASP A 269 12.71 -19.73 -6.00
N LYS A 270 11.70 -19.50 -6.85
CA LYS A 270 11.36 -20.43 -7.92
C LYS A 270 12.23 -20.12 -9.14
N ASP A 271 12.91 -21.14 -9.65
CA ASP A 271 13.73 -21.07 -10.88
C ASP A 271 14.93 -20.10 -10.82
N ARG A 272 15.38 -19.71 -9.62
CA ARG A 272 16.62 -18.95 -9.36
C ARG A 272 16.60 -17.49 -9.84
N ALA A 273 15.45 -16.84 -9.82
CA ALA A 273 15.32 -15.46 -10.28
C ALA A 273 15.97 -14.44 -9.32
N ALA A 274 16.09 -14.75 -8.04
CA ALA A 274 16.65 -13.89 -6.99
C ALA A 274 18.05 -14.33 -6.52
N GLU A 275 18.60 -15.45 -7.00
CA GLU A 275 19.90 -15.99 -6.56
C GLU A 275 21.03 -14.95 -6.59
N MET A 276 21.16 -14.21 -7.70
CA MET A 276 22.21 -13.21 -7.84
C MET A 276 22.04 -12.06 -6.84
N ALA A 277 20.81 -11.59 -6.65
CA ALA A 277 20.51 -10.50 -5.71
C ALA A 277 20.82 -10.91 -4.26
N ILE A 278 20.47 -12.13 -3.87
CA ILE A 278 20.71 -12.66 -2.52
C ILE A 278 22.21 -12.75 -2.24
N ARG A 279 23.00 -13.25 -3.21
CA ARG A 279 24.46 -13.33 -3.08
C ARG A 279 25.11 -11.93 -3.01
N GLN A 280 24.63 -10.98 -3.81
CA GLN A 280 25.07 -9.59 -3.79
C GLN A 280 24.84 -8.92 -2.41
N MET A 281 23.74 -9.25 -1.71
CA MET A 281 23.49 -8.79 -0.34
C MET A 281 24.35 -9.50 0.73
N GLY A 282 25.37 -10.27 0.33
CA GLY A 282 26.18 -11.09 1.24
C GLY A 282 25.43 -12.29 1.81
N GLY A 283 24.30 -12.67 1.20
CA GLY A 283 23.49 -13.80 1.62
C GLY A 283 23.99 -15.14 1.12
N ARG A 284 23.46 -16.22 1.72
CA ARG A 284 23.72 -17.60 1.30
C ARG A 284 22.52 -18.15 0.55
N TYR A 285 22.78 -18.79 -0.60
CA TYR A 285 21.76 -19.39 -1.44
C TYR A 285 21.90 -20.92 -1.45
N PHE A 286 20.87 -21.61 -0.95
CA PHE A 286 20.77 -23.06 -0.91
C PHE A 286 19.97 -23.54 -2.11
N ARG A 287 20.62 -24.33 -2.98
CA ARG A 287 20.01 -24.82 -4.21
C ARG A 287 19.51 -26.24 -4.02
N ILE A 288 18.20 -26.44 -4.09
CA ILE A 288 17.58 -27.76 -4.10
C ILE A 288 17.53 -28.25 -5.56
N ARG A 289 17.99 -29.47 -5.80
CA ARG A 289 17.91 -30.14 -7.11
C ARG A 289 17.29 -31.51 -6.94
N THR A 290 16.30 -31.82 -7.77
CA THR A 290 15.61 -33.11 -7.74
C THR A 290 16.61 -34.26 -7.87
N GLY A 291 16.54 -35.22 -6.94
CA GLY A 291 17.38 -36.41 -6.92
C GLY A 291 18.82 -36.19 -6.45
N THR A 292 19.22 -34.96 -6.13
CA THR A 292 20.54 -34.67 -5.55
C THR A 292 20.40 -34.47 -4.05
N PRO A 293 21.23 -35.11 -3.20
CA PRO A 293 21.23 -34.87 -1.76
C PRO A 293 21.19 -33.38 -1.42
N THR A 294 20.16 -32.94 -0.70
CA THR A 294 20.03 -31.54 -0.24
C THR A 294 21.07 -31.20 0.81
N GLY A 295 21.59 -32.22 1.51
CA GLY A 295 22.37 -32.07 2.72
C GLY A 295 21.55 -31.55 3.90
N PHE A 296 20.22 -31.69 3.89
CA PHE A 296 19.39 -31.38 5.07
C PHE A 296 19.30 -32.63 5.95
N ASN A 297 19.72 -32.52 7.21
CA ASN A 297 19.50 -33.58 8.19
C ASN A 297 18.92 -33.00 9.49
N PRO A 298 17.58 -32.94 9.63
CA PRO A 298 16.92 -32.43 10.83
C PRO A 298 17.35 -33.11 12.13
N PHE A 299 17.75 -34.39 12.09
CA PHE A 299 18.17 -35.15 13.27
C PHE A 299 19.59 -34.76 13.76
N SER A 300 20.35 -34.00 12.97
CA SER A 300 21.62 -33.41 13.40
C SER A 300 21.44 -32.21 14.35
N LEU A 301 20.23 -31.68 14.49
CA LEU A 301 19.95 -30.55 15.39
C LEU A 301 20.21 -30.93 16.85
N ALA A 302 20.61 -29.94 17.65
CA ALA A 302 20.74 -30.11 19.10
C ALA A 302 19.41 -30.59 19.71
N PRO A 303 19.42 -31.53 20.69
CA PRO A 303 18.22 -32.17 21.22
C PRO A 303 17.46 -31.27 22.22
N THR A 304 17.01 -30.11 21.75
CA THR A 304 16.15 -29.21 22.51
C THR A 304 14.68 -29.58 22.32
N ARG A 305 13.82 -29.25 23.30
CA ARG A 305 12.36 -29.48 23.20
C ARG A 305 11.76 -28.92 21.89
N ARG A 306 12.23 -27.74 21.46
CA ARG A 306 11.81 -27.08 20.22
C ARG A 306 12.20 -27.90 18.98
N ASN A 307 13.44 -28.37 18.91
CA ASN A 307 13.94 -29.12 17.75
C ASN A 307 13.29 -30.51 17.67
N ILE A 308 13.13 -31.20 18.79
CA ILE A 308 12.44 -32.48 18.87
C ILE A 308 10.98 -32.33 18.40
N SER A 309 10.27 -31.30 18.87
CA SER A 309 8.90 -31.02 18.42
C SER A 309 8.82 -30.73 16.92
N PHE A 310 9.80 -30.00 16.38
CA PHE A 310 9.91 -29.75 14.94
C PHE A 310 10.09 -31.05 14.14
N ILE A 311 11.00 -31.93 14.56
CA ILE A 311 11.26 -33.21 13.89
C ILE A 311 10.02 -34.11 13.95
N LYS A 312 9.34 -34.21 15.11
CA LYS A 312 8.07 -34.96 15.23
C LYS A 312 7.02 -34.45 14.23
N ARG A 313 6.85 -33.12 14.12
CA ARG A 313 5.92 -32.52 13.15
C ARG A 313 6.34 -32.79 11.71
N LEU A 314 7.63 -32.72 11.40
CA LEU A 314 8.16 -33.05 10.08
C LEU A 314 7.84 -34.50 9.72
N VAL A 315 8.21 -35.48 10.57
CA VAL A 315 7.97 -36.90 10.32
C VAL A 315 6.48 -37.20 10.11
N ARG A 316 5.59 -36.60 10.93
CA ARG A 316 4.13 -36.72 10.73
C ARG A 316 3.69 -36.19 9.36
N MET A 317 4.22 -35.06 8.91
CA MET A 317 3.95 -34.53 7.57
C MET A 317 4.40 -35.52 6.47
N LEU A 318 5.58 -36.12 6.62
CA LEU A 318 6.10 -37.09 5.64
C LEU A 318 5.21 -38.35 5.56
N CYS A 319 4.71 -38.83 6.70
CA CYS A 319 3.78 -39.97 6.76
C CYS A 319 2.36 -39.62 6.28
N GLY A 320 1.94 -38.36 6.43
CA GLY A 320 0.60 -37.87 6.08
C GLY A 320 0.43 -37.52 4.59
N ARG A 321 1.49 -37.67 3.79
CA ARG A 321 1.46 -37.36 2.36
C ARG A 321 0.36 -38.14 1.63
N ASN A 322 -0.25 -37.49 0.63
CA ASN A 322 -1.41 -37.98 -0.14
C ASN A 322 -2.68 -38.16 0.72
N GLY A 323 -2.86 -37.32 1.73
CA GLY A 323 -4.06 -37.28 2.57
C GLY A 323 -4.25 -38.51 3.47
N LYS A 324 -3.21 -39.32 3.68
CA LYS A 324 -3.32 -40.51 4.54
C LYS A 324 -3.30 -40.08 6.02
N PRO A 325 -4.39 -40.28 6.78
CA PRO A 325 -4.42 -39.88 8.18
C PRO A 325 -3.43 -40.69 9.03
N LEU A 326 -3.08 -40.11 10.18
CA LEU A 326 -2.34 -40.76 11.26
C LEU A 326 -3.30 -40.94 12.43
N ASP A 327 -3.31 -42.12 13.03
CA ASP A 327 -4.06 -42.34 14.27
C ASP A 327 -3.25 -41.88 15.50
N PRO A 328 -3.89 -41.71 16.68
CA PRO A 328 -3.17 -41.28 17.88
C PRO A 328 -2.02 -42.21 18.29
N ARG A 329 -2.13 -43.52 18.03
CA ARG A 329 -1.06 -44.49 18.32
C ARG A 329 0.09 -44.38 17.32
N ASP A 330 -0.16 -44.02 16.07
CA ASP A 330 0.88 -43.70 15.10
C ASP A 330 1.67 -42.47 15.56
N GLU A 331 0.98 -41.43 16.03
CA GLU A 331 1.63 -40.22 16.54
C GLU A 331 2.49 -40.47 17.77
N GLU A 332 2.03 -41.34 18.68
CA GLU A 332 2.77 -41.78 19.86
C GLU A 332 4.01 -42.59 19.46
N ARG A 333 3.87 -43.54 18.52
CA ARG A 333 4.99 -44.34 17.99
C ARG A 333 6.05 -43.47 17.30
N ILE A 334 5.62 -42.51 16.47
CA ILE A 334 6.52 -41.52 15.86
C ILE A 334 7.22 -40.70 16.94
N SER A 335 6.47 -40.25 17.96
CA SER A 335 7.02 -39.47 19.06
C SER A 335 8.11 -40.23 19.80
N ALA A 336 7.83 -41.47 20.21
CA ALA A 336 8.77 -42.33 20.91
C ALA A 336 10.03 -42.61 20.08
N ALA A 337 9.87 -42.95 18.80
CA ALA A 337 10.98 -43.22 17.89
C ALA A 337 11.88 -41.99 17.68
N VAL A 338 11.30 -40.79 17.52
CA VAL A 338 12.07 -39.54 17.44
C VAL A 338 12.78 -39.23 18.76
N ASP A 339 12.12 -39.45 19.90
CA ASP A 339 12.72 -39.24 21.22
C ASP A 339 13.92 -40.16 21.43
N THR A 340 13.81 -41.46 21.09
CA THR A 340 14.93 -42.41 21.16
C THR A 340 16.14 -41.92 20.37
N ILE A 341 15.96 -41.45 19.14
CA ILE A 341 17.10 -40.96 18.34
C ILE A 341 17.66 -39.66 18.90
N MET A 342 16.81 -38.72 19.29
CA MET A 342 17.30 -37.40 19.69
C MET A 342 17.92 -37.39 21.09
N LEU A 343 17.43 -38.23 21.99
CA LEU A 343 17.83 -38.25 23.40
C LEU A 343 18.86 -39.34 23.69
N ASP A 344 18.72 -40.53 23.10
CA ASP A 344 19.54 -41.69 23.46
C ASP A 344 20.75 -41.86 22.52
N TYR A 345 20.65 -41.43 21.25
CA TYR A 345 21.76 -41.59 20.31
C TYR A 345 22.76 -40.43 20.43
N PRO A 346 24.07 -40.73 20.50
CA PRO A 346 25.13 -39.75 20.24
C PRO A 346 24.95 -39.01 18.90
N PRO A 347 25.31 -37.72 18.78
CA PRO A 347 25.14 -36.92 17.56
C PRO A 347 25.67 -37.58 16.29
N GLU A 348 26.81 -38.26 16.36
CA GLU A 348 27.46 -38.98 15.25
C GLU A 348 26.62 -40.15 14.69
N TYR A 349 25.70 -40.70 15.49
CA TYR A 349 24.81 -41.77 15.06
C TYR A 349 23.46 -41.27 14.52
N ARG A 350 23.24 -39.95 14.50
CA ARG A 350 22.01 -39.32 13.97
C ARG A 350 22.10 -38.98 12.47
N LYS A 351 23.15 -39.44 11.81
CA LYS A 351 23.25 -39.41 10.34
C LYS A 351 22.19 -40.29 9.71
N PHE A 352 21.64 -39.86 8.57
CA PHE A 352 20.52 -40.55 7.91
C PHE A 352 19.36 -40.78 8.88
N GLY A 353 18.87 -39.70 9.49
CA GLY A 353 17.92 -39.77 10.60
C GLY A 353 16.58 -40.43 10.28
N ILE A 354 16.09 -40.38 9.05
CA ILE A 354 14.86 -41.12 8.64
C ILE A 354 15.17 -42.62 8.52
N THR A 355 16.33 -42.99 8.00
CA THR A 355 16.78 -44.39 8.00
C THR A 355 16.92 -44.92 9.42
N ARG A 356 17.51 -44.15 10.34
CA ARG A 356 17.58 -44.49 11.77
C ARG A 356 16.20 -44.60 12.41
N LEU A 357 15.28 -43.71 12.04
CA LEU A 357 13.91 -43.76 12.51
C LEU A 357 13.26 -45.09 12.14
N LEU A 358 13.47 -45.59 10.92
CA LEU A 358 12.97 -46.90 10.52
C LEU A 358 13.58 -48.06 11.32
N GLU A 359 14.78 -47.93 11.88
CA GLU A 359 15.38 -48.99 12.71
C GLU A 359 14.66 -49.12 14.05
N VAL A 360 14.26 -47.99 14.65
CA VAL A 360 13.66 -47.94 15.99
C VAL A 360 12.13 -47.83 15.99
N LEU A 361 11.50 -47.58 14.83
CA LEU A 361 10.05 -47.40 14.73
C LEU A 361 9.30 -48.74 14.87
N PRO A 362 8.51 -48.93 15.93
CA PRO A 362 7.76 -50.15 16.15
C PRO A 362 6.54 -50.23 15.21
N GLU A 363 6.28 -51.41 14.65
CA GLU A 363 5.04 -51.69 13.94
C GLU A 363 4.27 -52.85 14.57
N PRO A 364 2.94 -52.72 14.73
CA PRO A 364 2.13 -53.82 15.20
C PRO A 364 2.05 -54.90 14.11
N PRO A 365 1.95 -56.19 14.48
CA PRO A 365 1.86 -57.30 13.52
C PRO A 365 0.44 -57.43 12.93
N THR A 366 -0.14 -56.34 12.46
CA THR A 366 -1.48 -56.29 11.86
C THR A 366 -1.42 -56.27 10.33
N THR A 367 -2.49 -56.75 9.68
CA THR A 367 -2.61 -56.70 8.22
C THR A 367 -2.54 -55.27 7.69
N ASP A 368 -3.14 -54.31 8.40
CA ASP A 368 -3.13 -52.90 8.03
C ASP A 368 -1.72 -52.29 8.08
N ALA A 369 -0.94 -52.58 9.13
CA ALA A 369 0.45 -52.15 9.21
C ALA A 369 1.32 -52.74 8.09
N ARG A 370 1.07 -54.00 7.70
CA ARG A 370 1.78 -54.65 6.57
C ARG A 370 1.47 -54.04 5.20
N LEU A 371 0.34 -53.37 5.04
CA LEU A 371 -0.08 -52.78 3.76
C LEU A 371 0.13 -51.27 3.70
N ASN A 372 -0.01 -50.59 4.84
CA ASN A 372 -0.03 -49.13 4.90
C ASN A 372 0.60 -48.54 6.19
N GLY A 373 1.42 -49.32 6.89
CA GLY A 373 2.10 -48.92 8.11
C GLY A 373 3.10 -47.77 7.92
N LEU A 374 3.50 -47.17 9.03
CA LEU A 374 4.41 -46.02 9.06
C LEU A 374 5.76 -46.30 8.39
N ARG A 375 6.31 -47.51 8.53
CA ARG A 375 7.57 -47.91 7.90
C ARG A 375 7.45 -47.87 6.39
N ILE A 376 6.33 -48.35 5.83
CA ILE A 376 6.06 -48.32 4.39
C ILE A 376 5.97 -46.88 3.90
N ARG A 377 5.25 -46.02 4.64
CA ARG A 377 5.09 -44.60 4.29
C ARG A 377 6.40 -43.82 4.40
N LEU A 378 7.26 -44.13 5.36
CA LEU A 378 8.55 -43.46 5.56
C LEU A 378 9.68 -44.03 4.70
N LYS A 379 9.58 -45.27 4.22
CA LYS A 379 10.62 -45.92 3.39
C LYS A 379 10.98 -45.11 2.14
N GLN A 380 10.01 -44.42 1.53
CA GLN A 380 10.26 -43.54 0.39
C GLN A 380 11.17 -42.33 0.74
N TRP A 381 11.23 -41.93 2.01
CA TRP A 381 12.01 -40.80 2.52
C TRP A 381 13.35 -41.23 3.13
N ALA A 382 13.60 -42.52 3.25
CA ALA A 382 14.86 -43.09 3.73
C ALA A 382 15.85 -43.32 2.58
N GLN A 383 17.09 -43.71 2.91
CA GLN A 383 18.11 -44.07 1.93
C GLN A 383 17.58 -45.11 0.93
N GLY A 384 17.85 -44.86 -0.36
CA GLY A 384 17.37 -45.69 -1.48
C GLY A 384 15.89 -45.49 -1.84
N GLY A 385 15.13 -44.69 -1.08
CA GLY A 385 13.78 -44.26 -1.41
C GLY A 385 13.75 -43.08 -2.40
N GLU A 386 12.61 -42.88 -3.07
CA GLU A 386 12.39 -41.82 -4.07
C GLU A 386 12.73 -40.40 -3.57
N PHE A 387 12.48 -40.13 -2.28
CA PHE A 387 12.69 -38.86 -1.61
C PHE A 387 13.80 -38.90 -0.54
N GLY A 388 14.60 -39.97 -0.50
CA GLY A 388 15.71 -40.13 0.46
C GLY A 388 16.72 -38.98 0.40
N TRP A 389 16.87 -38.36 -0.77
CA TRP A 389 17.77 -37.22 -0.99
C TRP A 389 17.34 -35.93 -0.25
N VAL A 390 16.11 -35.83 0.28
CA VAL A 390 15.55 -34.58 0.81
C VAL A 390 15.93 -34.30 2.27
N PHE A 391 15.75 -35.27 3.18
CA PHE A 391 15.95 -35.06 4.63
C PHE A 391 16.84 -36.14 5.28
N ASP A 392 17.23 -37.16 4.53
CA ASP A 392 17.95 -38.32 5.04
C ASP A 392 19.41 -38.28 4.58
N ASN A 393 20.12 -37.24 5.02
CA ASN A 393 21.49 -36.95 4.63
C ASN A 393 22.49 -37.33 5.74
N GLU A 394 23.75 -37.54 5.37
CA GLU A 394 24.82 -37.89 6.32
C GLU A 394 25.11 -36.72 7.27
N GLU A 395 25.29 -35.53 6.71
CA GLU A 395 25.58 -34.29 7.41
C GLU A 395 24.51 -33.23 7.12
N ASP A 396 24.28 -32.34 8.08
CA ASP A 396 23.44 -31.16 7.88
C ASP A 396 24.27 -29.96 7.39
N THR A 397 24.19 -29.69 6.10
CA THR A 397 24.90 -28.59 5.43
C THR A 397 24.12 -27.26 5.50
N PHE A 398 22.89 -27.29 6.02
CA PHE A 398 22.01 -26.13 6.15
C PHE A 398 22.36 -25.27 7.39
N ASN A 399 23.50 -24.58 7.33
CA ASN A 399 23.91 -23.67 8.39
C ASN A 399 23.59 -22.21 8.03
N ILE A 400 22.69 -21.59 8.81
CA ILE A 400 22.25 -20.18 8.70
C ILE A 400 22.61 -19.33 9.93
N SER A 401 23.39 -19.88 10.87
CA SER A 401 23.64 -19.26 12.18
C SER A 401 24.22 -17.84 12.06
N ASN A 402 25.10 -17.62 11.08
CA ASN A 402 25.82 -16.36 10.86
C ASN A 402 25.42 -15.67 9.54
N ILE A 403 24.23 -15.96 9.00
CA ILE A 403 23.77 -15.40 7.72
C ILE A 403 22.41 -14.74 7.91
N ASP A 404 22.28 -13.49 7.47
CA ASP A 404 21.05 -12.69 7.61
C ASP A 404 20.13 -12.81 6.39
N ASN A 405 20.71 -13.06 5.21
CA ASN A 405 19.97 -13.15 3.96
C ASN A 405 20.08 -14.59 3.43
N VAL A 406 18.97 -15.32 3.46
CA VAL A 406 18.91 -16.73 3.08
C VAL A 406 18.03 -16.88 1.84
N GLY A 407 18.58 -17.45 0.78
CA GLY A 407 17.84 -17.87 -0.40
C GLY A 407 17.67 -19.37 -0.45
N ILE A 408 16.47 -19.85 -0.79
CA ILE A 408 16.18 -21.27 -0.99
C ILE A 408 15.61 -21.43 -2.39
N GLY A 409 16.42 -21.99 -3.28
CA GLY A 409 16.03 -22.27 -4.65
C GLY A 409 15.21 -23.55 -4.74
N ILE A 410 13.93 -23.43 -5.08
CA ILE A 410 12.99 -24.55 -5.21
C ILE A 410 12.82 -24.89 -6.69
N PRO A 411 13.07 -26.15 -7.12
CA PRO A 411 12.83 -26.55 -8.49
C PRO A 411 11.34 -26.65 -8.80
N SER A 412 10.94 -26.26 -10.01
CA SER A 412 9.55 -26.30 -10.48
C SER A 412 8.85 -27.66 -10.30
N SER A 413 9.60 -28.77 -10.36
CA SER A 413 9.09 -30.12 -10.12
C SER A 413 8.61 -30.36 -8.68
N MET A 414 9.14 -29.61 -7.70
CA MET A 414 8.83 -29.79 -6.28
C MET A 414 7.59 -29.00 -5.84
N ILE A 415 7.27 -27.89 -6.51
CA ILE A 415 6.10 -27.06 -6.20
C ILE A 415 4.79 -27.77 -6.56
N ARG A 416 4.82 -28.68 -7.54
CA ARG A 416 3.67 -29.53 -7.88
C ARG A 416 3.36 -30.58 -6.80
N LEU A 417 4.31 -30.91 -5.93
CA LEU A 417 4.11 -31.89 -4.84
C LEU A 417 3.37 -31.30 -3.63
N SER A 418 3.24 -29.98 -3.53
CA SER A 418 2.54 -29.27 -2.45
C SER A 418 1.10 -28.86 -2.80
N VAL A 419 0.63 -29.18 -4.02
CA VAL A 419 -0.72 -28.82 -4.53
C VAL A 419 -1.55 -30.08 -4.86
N ILE A 420 -1.21 -31.23 -4.28
CA ILE A 420 -2.00 -32.46 -4.36
C ILE A 420 -2.22 -33.01 -2.96
#